data_AF-A0A1B7YXN0-F1
#
_entry.id   AF-A0A1B7YXN0-F1
#
_cell.length_a   1.000
_cell.length_b   1.000
_cell.length_c   1.000
_cell.angle_alpha   90.00
_cell.angle_beta   90.00
_cell.angle_gamma   90.00
#
_symmetry.space_group_name_H-M   'P 1'
#
loop_
_entity.id
_entity.type
_entity.pdbx_description
1 polymer ?
#
loop_
_entity_poly.entity_id
_entity_poly.type
_entity_poly.pdbx_seq_one_letter_code
_entity_poly.pdbx_strand_id
1 'polypeptide(L)' 'MKFIYIKRKSTTKELYRTRTGLMKAKVTNITKYFIGIPIKTIHTYKQIYQGRKNNAIEKMLFI' A
#
# COMPACT_ATOMS: atom_id res chain seq x y z
N MET A 1 -11.26 14.00 -26.47
CA MET A 1 -10.13 13.30 -25.79
C MET A 1 -9.77 14.06 -24.52
N LYS A 2 -9.55 13.40 -23.38
CA LYS A 2 -9.09 14.10 -22.16
C LYS A 2 -7.56 14.22 -22.20
N PHE A 3 -7.07 15.44 -22.41
CA PHE A 3 -5.63 15.74 -22.37
C PHE A 3 -5.05 15.58 -20.97
N ILE A 4 -5.84 15.84 -19.92
CA ILE A 4 -5.45 15.71 -18.51
C ILE A 4 -6.32 14.64 -17.85
N TYR A 5 -5.71 13.71 -17.13
CA TYR A 5 -6.42 12.75 -16.30
C TYR A 5 -5.63 12.38 -15.04
N ILE A 6 -6.32 11.77 -14.08
CA ILE A 6 -5.72 11.27 -12.84
C ILE A 6 -5.84 9.75 -12.85
N LYS A 7 -4.75 9.05 -12.55
CA LYS A 7 -4.72 7.59 -12.44
C LYS A 7 -4.27 7.18 -11.05
N ARG A 8 -4.98 6.20 -10.48
CA ARG A 8 -4.63 5.53 -9.23
C ARG A 8 -3.90 4.23 -9.55
N LYS A 9 -2.72 4.02 -8.95
CA LYS A 9 -1.99 2.75 -9.02
C LYS A 9 -1.70 2.25 -7.61
N SER A 10 -2.25 1.08 -7.30
CA SER A 10 -2.03 0.39 -6.03
C SER A 10 -1.01 -0.73 -6.24
N THR A 11 -0.01 -0.82 -5.37
CA THR A 11 1.04 -1.85 -5.43
C THR A 11 1.37 -2.30 -4.02
N THR A 12 1.44 -3.61 -3.81
CA THR A 12 1.91 -4.18 -2.56
C THR A 12 3.44 -4.12 -2.55
N LYS A 13 4.00 -3.48 -1.53
CA LYS A 13 5.45 -3.38 -1.34
C LYS A 13 5.83 -4.01 -0.01
N GLU A 14 6.99 -4.64 -0.01
CA GLU A 14 7.64 -5.07 1.21
C GLU A 14 8.48 -3.92 1.75
N LEU A 15 8.27 -3.60 3.03
CA LEU A 15 8.95 -2.54 3.75
C LEU A 15 9.78 -3.18 4.84
N TYR A 16 11.10 -3.00 4.76
CA TYR A 16 12.00 -3.40 5.82
C TYR A 16 12.20 -2.25 6.81
N ARG A 17 11.96 -2.49 8.09
CA ARG A 17 12.24 -1.55 9.18
C ARG A 17 13.02 -2.24 10.28
N THR A 18 14.10 -1.61 10.75
CA THR A 18 14.98 -2.15 11.80
C THR A 18 14.23 -2.59 13.06
N ARG A 19 13.16 -1.88 13.46
CA ARG A 19 12.39 -2.18 14.68
C ARG A 19 11.31 -3.26 14.51
N THR A 20 10.78 -3.46 13.31
CA THR A 20 9.56 -4.29 13.07
C THR A 20 9.77 -5.41 12.05
N GLY A 21 10.96 -5.51 11.44
CA GLY A 21 11.25 -6.49 10.41
C GLY A 21 10.55 -6.21 9.08
N LEU A 22 10.30 -7.26 8.30
CA LEU A 22 9.64 -7.22 7.00
C LEU A 22 8.12 -7.02 7.18
N MET A 23 7.59 -5.95 6.63
CA MET A 23 6.16 -5.66 6.64
C MET A 23 5.61 -5.51 5.22
N LYS A 24 4.42 -6.06 4.96
CA LYS A 24 3.73 -5.83 3.69
C LYS A 24 2.82 -4.61 3.81
N ALA A 25 2.98 -3.65 2.90
CA ALA A 25 2.14 -2.47 2.81
C ALA A 25 1.58 -2.28 1.41
N LYS A 26 0.31 -1.88 1.32
CA LYS A 26 -0.30 -1.46 0.06
C LYS A 26 -0.05 0.02 -0.14
N VAL A 27 0.75 0.34 -1.14
CA VAL A 27 1.09 1.71 -1.52
C VAL A 27 0.22 2.11 -2.69
N THR A 28 -0.57 3.17 -2.52
CA THR A 28 -1.46 3.70 -3.55
C THR A 28 -0.96 5.07 -3.97
N ASN A 29 -0.51 5.19 -5.21
CA ASN A 29 -0.10 6.47 -5.80
C ASN A 29 -1.25 7.04 -6.63
N ILE A 30 -1.49 8.34 -6.47
CA ILE A 30 -2.40 9.11 -7.31
C ILE A 30 -1.57 10.06 -8.15
N THR A 31 -1.49 9.81 -9.45
CA THR A 31 -0.62 10.55 -10.37
C THR A 31 -1.46 11.25 -11.43
N LYS A 32 -1.16 12.53 -11.67
CA LYS A 32 -1.73 13.35 -12.74
C LYS A 32 -0.95 13.09 -14.02
N TYR A 33 -1.66 12.81 -15.09
CA TYR A 33 -1.14 12.56 -16.42
C TYR A 33 -1.59 13.65 -17.38
N PHE A 34 -0.73 13.96 -18.33
CA PHE A 34 -1.05 14.78 -19.50
C PHE A 34 -0.58 14.07 -20.76
N ILE A 35 -1.49 13.82 -21.70
CA ILE A 35 -1.19 13.14 -22.97
C ILE A 35 -0.41 11.82 -22.75
N GLY A 36 -0.78 11.05 -21.73
CA GLY A 36 -0.11 9.79 -21.38
C GLY A 36 1.16 9.90 -20.54
N ILE A 37 1.71 11.11 -20.35
CA ILE A 37 2.93 11.35 -19.58
C ILE A 37 2.57 11.68 -18.12
N PRO A 38 3.16 11.01 -17.11
CA PRO A 38 2.96 11.37 -15.71
C PRO A 38 3.66 12.69 -15.38
N ILE A 39 2.91 13.73 -15.05
CA ILE A 39 3.49 15.05 -14.69
C ILE A 39 3.83 15.11 -13.20
N LYS A 40 2.87 14.72 -12.34
CA LYS A 40 2.99 14.94 -10.90
C LYS A 40 2.22 13.89 -10.11
N THR A 41 2.86 13.33 -9.09
CA THR A 41 2.15 12.56 -8.06
C THR A 41 1.50 13.53 -7.09
N ILE A 42 0.17 13.47 -7.01
CA ILE A 42 -0.64 14.34 -6.16
C ILE A 42 -0.54 13.88 -4.70
N HIS A 43 -0.70 12.58 -4.48
CA HIS A 43 -0.66 12.00 -3.14
C HIS A 43 -0.25 10.53 -3.18
N THR A 44 0.42 10.08 -2.12
CA THR A 44 0.82 8.69 -1.92
C THR A 44 0.27 8.19 -0.58
N TYR A 45 -0.69 7.28 -0.63
CA TYR A 45 -1.21 6.58 0.55
C TYR A 45 -0.39 5.32 0.81
N LYS A 46 -0.12 5.03 2.09
CA LYS A 46 0.52 3.79 2.53
C LYS A 46 -0.38 3.12 3.57
N GLN A 47 -0.97 1.98 3.23
CA GLN A 47 -1.73 1.16 4.16
C GLN A 47 -0.86 -0.01 4.63
N ILE A 48 -0.50 0.00 5.92
CA ILE A 48 0.26 -1.07 6.55
C ILE A 48 -0.74 -2.06 7.15
N TYR A 49 -0.74 -3.30 6.70
CA TYR A 49 -1.56 -4.34 7.30
C TYR A 49 -0.80 -4.92 8.48
N GLN A 50 -1.19 -4.53 9.69
CA GLN A 50 -0.77 -5.24 10.89
C GLN A 50 -1.78 -6.35 11.14
N GLY A 51 -1.36 -7.60 10.99
CA GLY A 51 -2.17 -8.73 11.39
C GLY A 51 -2.44 -8.61 12.89
N ARG A 52 -3.69 -8.44 13.28
CA ARG A 52 -4.08 -8.49 14.70
C ARG A 52 -3.92 -9.95 15.13
N LYS A 53 -2.88 -10.25 15.92
CA LYS A 53 -2.78 -11.56 16.57
C LYS A 53 -3.99 -11.75 17.47
N ASN A 54 -4.81 -12.74 17.16
CA ASN A 54 -5.96 -13.08 17.97
C ASN A 54 -5.57 -14.23 18.89
N ASN A 55 -5.08 -13.90 20.09
CA ASN A 55 -4.57 -14.88 21.06
C ASN A 55 -5.58 -15.99 21.41
N ALA A 56 -6.89 -15.72 21.29
CA ALA A 56 -7.93 -16.70 21.56
C ALA A 56 -7.92 -17.87 20.55
N ILE A 57 -7.61 -17.60 19.27
CA ILE A 57 -7.58 -18.62 18.22
C ILE A 57 -6.29 -19.44 18.32
N GLU A 58 -5.14 -18.80 18.62
CA GLU A 58 -3.88 -19.52 18.82
C GLU A 58 -3.99 -20.54 19.98
N LYS A 59 -4.65 -20.18 21.10
CA LYS A 59 -4.85 -21.11 22.23
C LYS A 59 -5.71 -22.34 21.90
N MET A 60 -6.64 -22.23 20.95
CA MET A 60 -7.49 -23.36 20.53
C MET A 60 -6.77 -24.33 19.58
N LEU A 61 -5.71 -23.89 18.89
CA LEU A 61 -4.94 -24.71 17.96
C LEU A 61 -3.87 -25.59 18.63
N PHE A 62 -3.56 -25.35 19.89
CA PHE A 62 -2.57 -26.13 20.66
C PHE A 62 -3.21 -27.18 21.59
N ILE A 63 -4.38 -27.73 21.23
CA ILE A 63 -5.01 -28.84 21.95
C ILE A 63 -4.71 -30.18 21.29
#